data_AF-A0AAU9QTQ1-F1
#
_entry.id   AF-A0AAU9QTQ1-F1
#
_cell.length_a   1.000
_cell.length_b   1.000
_cell.length_c   1.000
_cell.angle_alpha   90.00
_cell.angle_beta   90.00
_cell.angle_gamma   90.00
#
_symmetry.space_group_name_H-M   'P 1'
#
loop_
_entity.id
_entity.type
_entity.pdbx_description
1 polymer ?
#
loop_
_entity_poly.entity_id
_entity_poly.type
_entity_poly.pdbx_seq_one_letter_code
_entity_poly.pdbx_strand_id
1 'polypeptide(L)' 'MIKHDTIPLETGLFWYFENGKDSPEPVYLDAIKHPKAMKGFNGRRQDWLRSGEYLLGPQTPPSAA' A
#
# COMPACT_ATOMS: atom_id res chain seq x y z
N MET A 1 11.87 -5.29 2.71
CA MET A 1 10.63 -4.74 2.12
C MET A 1 11.00 -3.75 1.04
N ILE A 2 10.30 -3.74 -0.09
CA ILE A 2 10.59 -2.86 -1.23
C ILE A 2 9.80 -1.56 -1.06
N LYS A 3 10.44 -0.42 -1.36
CA LYS A 3 9.80 0.89 -1.39
C LYS A 3 9.29 1.19 -2.79
N HIS A 4 8.04 1.64 -2.88
CA HIS A 4 7.40 2.07 -4.13
C HIS A 4 6.93 3.52 -4.01
N ASP A 5 7.49 4.40 -4.84
CA ASP A 5 7.06 5.81 -4.95
C ASP A 5 5.88 5.98 -5.94
N THR A 6 5.38 4.87 -6.50
CA THR A 6 4.14 4.79 -7.30
C THR A 6 3.33 3.58 -6.83
N ILE A 7 2.05 3.48 -7.18
CA ILE A 7 1.24 2.30 -6.84
C ILE A 7 1.63 1.13 -7.76
N PRO A 8 2.25 0.05 -7.24
CA PRO A 8 2.70 -1.06 -8.07
C PRO A 8 1.53 -1.88 -8.63
N LEU A 9 1.78 -2.60 -9.73
CA LEU A 9 0.87 -3.60 -10.29
C LEU A 9 1.12 -4.97 -9.63
N GLU A 10 0.99 -5.01 -8.31
CA GLU A 10 1.20 -6.21 -7.50
C GLU A 10 0.06 -6.35 -6.48
N THR A 11 -0.37 -7.59 -6.21
CA THR A 11 -1.42 -7.88 -5.23
C THR A 11 -0.81 -8.20 -3.88
N GLY A 12 -1.29 -7.56 -2.82
CA GLY A 12 -0.80 -7.84 -1.46
C GLY A 12 -1.12 -6.75 -0.44
N LEU A 13 -0.66 -6.97 0.79
CA LEU A 13 -0.72 -6.00 1.87
C LEU A 13 0.52 -5.10 1.82
N PHE A 14 0.31 -3.80 1.98
CA PHE A 14 1.35 -2.78 1.98
C PHE A 14 1.16 -1.83 3.17
N TRP A 15 2.25 -1.21 3.59
CA TRP A 15 2.20 -0.04 4.47
C TRP A 15 2.24 1.22 3.61
N TYR A 16 1.22 2.07 3.74
CA TYR A 16 1.12 3.36 3.10
C TYR A 16 1.60 4.48 4.03
N PHE A 17 2.62 5.20 3.60
CA PHE A 17 3.17 6.35 4.32
C PHE A 17 2.61 7.62 3.70
N GLU A 18 1.69 8.25 4.42
CA GLU A 18 1.07 9.52 4.05
C GLU A 18 1.82 10.69 4.68
N ASN A 19 1.88 11.82 3.98
CA ASN A 19 2.52 13.02 4.50
C ASN A 19 1.78 13.55 5.75
N GLY A 20 2.54 13.88 6.79
CA GLY A 20 2.00 14.46 8.03
C GLY A 20 1.28 13.47 8.96
N LYS A 21 1.33 12.17 8.68
CA LYS A 21 0.87 11.12 9.60
C LYS A 21 2.07 10.45 10.28
N ASP A 22 1.95 10.25 11.59
CA ASP A 22 3.01 9.63 12.40
C ASP A 22 3.10 8.11 12.23
N SER A 23 2.07 7.48 11.67
CA SER A 23 2.02 6.02 11.50
C SER A 23 1.51 5.64 10.11
N PRO A 24 2.11 4.62 9.50
CA PRO A 24 1.65 4.14 8.20
C PRO A 24 0.28 3.47 8.31
N GLU A 25 -0.52 3.59 7.27
CA GLU A 25 -1.81 2.92 7.15
C GLU A 25 -1.62 1.57 6.44
N PRO A 26 -2.20 0.47 6.94
CA PRO A 26 -2.23 -0.77 6.17
C PRO A 26 -3.17 -0.58 4.98
N VAL A 27 -2.73 -0.98 3.79
CA VAL A 27 -3.56 -0.94 2.57
C VAL A 27 -3.43 -2.26 1.81
N TYR A 28 -4.50 -2.64 1.13
CA TYR A 28 -4.51 -3.78 0.23
C TYR A 28 -4.52 -3.33 -1.21
N LEU A 29 -3.63 -3.89 -2.03
CA LEU A 29 -3.62 -3.73 -3.48
C LEU A 29 -4.16 -5.00 -4.10
N ASP A 30 -5.05 -4.85 -5.07
CA ASP A 30 -5.61 -5.94 -5.87
C ASP A 30 -5.39 -5.61 -7.34
N ALA A 31 -4.28 -6.09 -7.92
CA ALA A 31 -3.91 -5.78 -9.29
C ALA A 31 -4.92 -6.29 -10.33
N ILE A 32 -5.78 -7.25 -9.95
CA ILE A 32 -6.79 -7.85 -10.83
C ILE A 32 -8.08 -7.03 -10.79
N LYS A 33 -8.61 -6.76 -9.59
CA LYS A 33 -9.89 -6.04 -9.45
C LYS A 33 -9.74 -4.53 -9.59
N HIS A 34 -8.62 -3.98 -9.09
CA HIS A 34 -8.39 -2.55 -8.95
C HIS A 34 -6.93 -2.21 -9.30
N PRO A 35 -6.52 -2.33 -10.57
CA PRO A 35 -5.15 -2.06 -10.98
C PRO A 35 -4.74 -0.63 -10.64
N LYS A 36 -3.53 -0.47 -10.10
CA LYS A 36 -2.96 0.82 -9.66
C LYS A 36 -3.79 1.57 -8.62
N ALA A 37 -4.62 0.86 -7.84
CA ALA A 37 -5.35 1.45 -6.73
C ALA A 37 -5.10 0.68 -5.44
N MET A 38 -4.92 1.43 -4.35
CA MET A 38 -4.85 0.91 -2.99
C MET A 38 -6.19 1.11 -2.28
N LYS A 39 -6.54 0.15 -1.42
CA LYS A 39 -7.72 0.20 -0.57
C LYS A 39 -7.31 0.20 0.90
N GLY A 40 -7.64 1.26 1.62
CA GLY A 40 -7.50 1.35 3.06
C GLY A 40 -8.58 0.55 3.78
N PHE A 41 -8.30 0.10 5.01
CA PHE A 41 -9.26 -0.64 5.83
C PHE A 41 -10.41 0.25 6.34
N ASN A 42 -10.27 1.56 6.26
CA ASN A 42 -11.35 2.54 6.47
C ASN A 42 -12.34 2.64 5.29
N GLY A 43 -12.16 1.86 4.22
CA GLY A 43 -13.00 1.89 3.02
C GLY A 43 -12.55 2.89 1.95
N ARG A 44 -11.52 3.71 2.20
CA ARG A 44 -10.93 4.61 1.21
C ARG A 44 -10.33 3.81 0.05
N ARG A 45 -10.54 4.28 -1.18
CA ARG A 45 -9.82 3.82 -2.37
C ARG A 45 -9.08 5.00 -2.98
N GLN A 46 -7.83 4.80 -3.34
CA GLN A 46 -6.97 5.83 -3.93
C GLN A 46 -6.10 5.23 -5.03
N ASP A 47 -5.95 5.94 -6.14
CA ASP A 47 -5.22 5.54 -7.35
C ASP A 47 -4.03 6.46 -7.68
N TRP A 48 -3.62 7.28 -6.71
CA TRP A 48 -2.49 8.20 -6.81
C TRP A 48 -1.66 8.23 -5.50
N LEU A 49 -0.45 8.76 -5.57
CA LEU A 49 0.39 9.12 -4.42
C LEU A 49 0.86 10.57 -4.62
N ARG A 50 0.86 11.39 -3.55
CA ARG A 50 1.49 12.72 -3.58
C ARG A 50 3.00 12.58 -3.50
N SER A 51 3.70 13.65 -3.87
CA SER A 51 5.14 13.76 -3.64
C SER A 51 5.47 13.53 -2.16
N GLY A 52 6.43 12.62 -1.90
CA GLY A 52 6.84 12.22 -0.56
C GLY A 52 6.05 11.03 0.03
N GLU A 53 4.90 10.67 -0.54
CA GLU A 53 4.14 9.49 -0.12
C GLU A 53 4.69 8.23 -0.81
N TYR A 54 4.64 7.09 -0.12
CA TYR A 54 5.15 5.83 -0.65
C TYR A 54 4.50 4.61 -0.02
N LEU A 55 4.67 3.46 -0.68
CA LEU A 55 4.25 2.15 -0.19
C LEU A 55 5.47 1.30 0.18
N LEU A 56 5.39 0.54 1.28
CA LEU A 56 6.34 -0.52 1.62
C LEU A 56 5.65 -1.89 1.56
N GLY A 57 6.17 -2.78 0.72
CA GLY A 57 5.63 -4.13 0.59
C GLY A 57 5.97 -4.83 -0.72
N PRO A 58 5.28 -5.94 -1.03
CA PRO A 58 4.22 -6.54 -0.21
C PRO A 58 4.76 -7.07 1.13
N GLN A 59 3.90 -7.09 2.16
CA GLN A 59 4.20 -7.71 3.44
C GLN A 59 4.17 -9.22 3.28
N THR A 60 5.23 -9.89 3.69
CA THR A 60 5.26 -11.35 3.76
C THR A 60 4.39 -11.81 4.93
N PRO A 61 3.63 -12.91 4.79
CA PRO A 61 2.96 -13.53 5.92
C PRO A 61 3.97 -13.79 7.04
N PRO A 62 3.57 -13.66 8.32
CA PRO A 62 4.43 -14.09 9.42
C PRO A 62 4.80 -15.56 9.20
N SER A 63 6.09 -15.87 9.31
CA SER A 63 6.56 -17.25 9.25
C SER A 63 5.93 -18.02 10.40
N ALA A 64 5.30 -19.16 10.11
CA ALA A 64 4.84 -20.06 11.17
C ALA A 64 6.10 -20.59 11.89
N ALA A 65 6.29 -20.14 13.13
CA ALA A 65 7.36 -20.61 14.00
C ALA A 65 7.16 -22.09 14.37
#